data_AF-A0A9E0TB46-F1
#
_entry.id   AF-A0A9E0TB46-F1
#
_cell.length_a   1.000
_cell.length_b   1.000
_cell.length_c   1.000
_cell.angle_alpha   90.00
_cell.angle_beta   90.00
_cell.angle_gamma   90.00
#
_symmetry.space_group_name_H-M   'P 1'
#
loop_
_entity.id
_entity.type
_entity.pdbx_description
1 polymer ?
#
loop_
_entity_poly.entity_id
_entity_poly.type
_entity_poly.pdbx_seq_one_letter_code
_entity_poly.pdbx_strand_id
1 'polypeptide(L)' 'TGRHDAERAAALLAAYQAVRPLTAAERELLPAMLRAGALRVWLSRLWDVYLPREASMLKAHDPTHFERVLQGRVQHPVRL' A
#
# COMPACT_ATOMS: atom_id res chain seq x y z
N THR A 1 -7.18 -8.14 -6.39
CA THR A 1 -6.12 -8.60 -7.32
C THR A 1 -4.73 -8.10 -6.97
N GLY A 2 -4.56 -7.07 -6.14
CA GLY A 2 -3.24 -6.52 -5.80
C GLY A 2 -2.58 -5.72 -6.92
N ARG A 3 -3.30 -5.50 -8.04
CA ARG A 3 -2.83 -4.72 -9.19
C ARG A 3 -3.09 -3.24 -8.97
N HIS A 4 -2.18 -2.42 -9.49
CA HIS A 4 -2.36 -0.98 -9.54
C HIS A 4 -3.45 -0.59 -10.55
N ASP A 5 -4.29 0.36 -10.16
CA ASP A 5 -5.22 1.06 -11.03
C ASP A 5 -4.73 2.51 -11.15
N ALA A 6 -4.19 2.85 -12.32
CA ALA A 6 -3.55 4.14 -12.55
C ALA A 6 -4.55 5.29 -12.62
N GLU A 7 -5.74 5.08 -13.20
CA GLU A 7 -6.78 6.10 -13.32
C GLU A 7 -7.31 6.49 -11.94
N ARG A 8 -7.62 5.50 -11.10
CA ARG A 8 -8.07 5.75 -9.72
C ARG A 8 -6.99 6.42 -8.88
N ALA A 9 -5.72 6.01 -9.03
CA ALA A 9 -4.62 6.63 -8.31
C ALA A 9 -4.43 8.10 -8.73
N ALA A 10 -4.49 8.39 -10.03
CA ALA A 10 -4.39 9.75 -10.54
C ALA A 10 -5.55 10.63 -10.06
N ALA A 11 -6.78 10.14 -10.13
CA ALA A 11 -7.96 10.85 -9.64
C ALA A 11 -7.88 11.15 -8.14
N LEU A 12 -7.46 10.16 -7.34
CA LEU A 12 -7.26 10.34 -5.89
C LEU A 12 -6.20 11.40 -5.59
N LEU A 13 -5.05 11.34 -6.26
CA LEU A 13 -3.96 12.29 -6.02
C LEU A 13 -4.31 13.70 -6.51
N ALA A 14 -5.07 13.83 -7.60
CA ALA A 14 -5.55 15.12 -8.08
C ALA A 14 -6.52 15.76 -7.07
N ALA A 15 -7.51 15.00 -6.60
CA ALA A 15 -8.48 15.49 -5.61
C ALA A 15 -7.80 15.84 -4.27
N TYR A 16 -6.84 15.04 -3.82
CA TYR A 16 -6.06 15.33 -2.60
C TYR A 16 -5.27 16.64 -2.74
N GLN A 17 -4.57 16.82 -3.88
CA GLN A 17 -3.76 18.01 -4.13
C GLN A 17 -4.58 19.30 -4.30
N ALA A 18 -5.84 19.20 -4.74
CA ALA A 18 -6.74 20.35 -4.82
C ALA A 18 -7.03 20.97 -3.44
N VAL A 19 -6.94 20.18 -2.37
CA VAL A 19 -7.12 20.65 -0.98
C VAL A 19 -5.77 20.91 -0.31
N ARG A 20 -4.81 19.99 -0.48
CA ARG A 20 -3.46 20.09 0.10
C ARG A 20 -2.41 19.69 -0.94
N PRO A 21 -1.78 20.68 -1.60
CA PRO A 21 -0.68 20.40 -2.53
C PRO A 21 0.46 19.66 -1.82
N LEU A 22 0.94 18.58 -2.46
CA LEU A 22 2.13 17.89 -1.99
C LEU A 22 3.37 18.76 -2.27
N THR A 23 4.23 18.86 -1.27
CA THR A 23 5.56 19.46 -1.36
C THR A 23 6.46 18.67 -2.30
N ALA A 24 7.58 19.28 -2.72
CA ALA A 24 8.58 18.60 -3.55
C ALA A 24 9.09 17.31 -2.88
N ALA A 25 9.44 17.37 -1.60
CA ALA A 25 9.92 16.20 -0.85
C ALA A 25 8.87 15.08 -0.78
N GLU A 26 7.58 15.40 -0.61
CA GLU A 26 6.52 14.38 -0.59
C GLU A 26 6.34 13.70 -1.95
N ARG A 27 6.48 14.45 -3.06
CA ARG A 27 6.42 13.89 -4.42
C ARG A 27 7.60 12.96 -4.68
N GLU A 28 8.81 13.37 -4.29
CA GLU A 28 10.02 12.56 -4.40
C GLU A 28 9.93 11.27 -3.59
N LEU A 29 9.36 11.34 -2.37
CA LEU A 29 9.22 10.20 -1.48
C LEU A 29 8.01 9.32 -1.77
N LEU A 30 7.04 9.78 -2.58
CA LEU A 30 5.81 9.04 -2.87
C LEU A 30 6.05 7.58 -3.28
N PRO A 31 6.97 7.23 -4.21
CA PRO A 31 7.24 5.83 -4.53
C PRO A 31 7.77 5.01 -3.35
N ALA A 32 8.59 5.61 -2.47
CA ALA A 32 9.10 4.94 -1.27
C ALA A 32 7.99 4.73 -0.24
N MET A 33 7.15 5.74 -0.02
CA MET A 33 6.04 5.68 0.93
C MET A 33 4.97 4.65 0.52
N LEU A 34 4.69 4.52 -0.78
CA LEU A 34 3.77 3.48 -1.28
C LEU A 34 4.30 2.06 -1.03
N ARG A 35 5.63 1.84 -1.16
CA ARG A 35 6.27 0.56 -0.81
C ARG A 35 6.21 0.31 0.69
N ALA A 36 6.53 1.31 1.51
CA ALA A 36 6.46 1.21 2.96
C ALA A 36 5.04 0.88 3.46
N GLY A 37 4.02 1.52 2.90
CA GLY A 37 2.61 1.23 3.20
C GLY A 37 2.22 -0.21 2.85
N ALA A 38 2.59 -0.69 1.65
CA ALA A 38 2.33 -2.07 1.25
C ALA A 38 3.04 -3.09 2.15
N LEU A 39 4.31 -2.84 2.48
CA LEU A 39 5.10 -3.67 3.40
C LEU A 39 4.48 -3.74 4.79
N ARG A 40 4.08 -2.60 5.37
CA ARG A 40 3.45 -2.55 6.69
C ARG A 40 2.20 -3.44 6.76
N VAL A 41 1.32 -3.36 5.76
CA VAL A 41 0.10 -4.16 5.75
C VAL A 41 0.40 -5.63 5.47
N TRP A 42 1.38 -5.93 4.61
CA TRP A 42 1.81 -7.31 4.39
C TRP A 42 2.33 -7.95 5.68
N LEU A 43 3.22 -7.27 6.42
CA LEU A 43 3.73 -7.74 7.71
C LEU A 43 2.61 -7.95 8.73
N SER A 44 1.62 -7.05 8.79
CA SER A 44 0.45 -7.25 9.66
C SER A 44 -0.28 -8.55 9.34
N ARG A 45 -0.49 -8.86 8.05
CA ARG A 45 -1.18 -10.10 7.66
C ARG A 45 -0.34 -11.35 7.91
N LEU A 46 0.97 -11.27 7.71
CA LEU A 46 1.88 -12.36 8.06
C LEU A 46 1.83 -12.63 9.56
N TRP A 47 1.82 -11.58 10.38
CA TRP A 47 1.68 -11.72 11.82
C TRP A 47 0.40 -12.45 12.21
N ASP A 48 -0.75 -12.04 11.64
CA ASP A 48 -2.04 -12.67 11.91
C ASP A 48 -2.07 -14.16 11.49
N VAL A 49 -1.34 -14.54 10.45
CA VAL A 49 -1.25 -15.93 9.96
C VAL A 49 -0.30 -16.79 10.82
N TYR A 50 0.87 -16.28 11.18
CA TYR A 50 1.92 -17.07 11.83
C TYR A 50 1.93 -16.98 13.37
N LEU A 51 1.31 -15.94 13.94
CA LEU A 51 1.17 -15.76 15.39
C LEU A 51 -0.31 -15.55 15.78
N PRO A 52 -1.19 -16.56 15.56
CA PRO A 52 -2.59 -16.46 15.95
C PRO A 52 -2.73 -16.33 17.47
N ARG A 53 -3.62 -15.44 17.92
CA ARG A 53 -3.90 -15.25 19.36
C ARG A 53 -4.94 -16.29 19.81
N GLU A 54 -4.75 -16.85 21.00
CA GLU A 54 -5.60 -17.92 21.55
C GLU A 54 -7.11 -17.58 21.59
N ALA A 55 -7.47 -16.30 21.69
CA ALA A 55 -8.87 -15.84 21.78
C ALA A 55 -9.41 -15.20 20.49
N SER A 56 -8.67 -15.21 19.37
CA SER A 56 -9.10 -14.47 18.19
C SER A 56 -10.03 -15.29 17.29
N MET A 57 -11.33 -14.97 17.30
CA MET A 57 -12.28 -15.27 16.21
C MET A 57 -11.97 -14.50 14.90
N LEU A 58 -10.81 -13.84 14.81
CA LEU A 58 -10.40 -13.10 13.63
C LEU A 58 -9.88 -14.08 12.58
N LYS A 59 -10.62 -14.19 11.48
CA LYS A 59 -10.16 -14.90 10.28
C LYS A 59 -9.00 -14.13 9.67
N ALA A 60 -7.81 -14.74 9.65
CA ALA A 60 -6.65 -14.17 9.00
C ALA A 60 -6.94 -13.89 7.52
N HIS A 61 -6.58 -12.69 7.05
CA HIS A 61 -6.72 -12.31 5.65
C HIS A 61 -5.54 -12.82 4.82
N ASP A 62 -5.80 -13.16 3.55
CA ASP A 62 -4.77 -13.58 2.60
C ASP A 62 -3.59 -12.57 2.53
N PRO A 63 -2.37 -12.96 2.95
CA PRO A 63 -1.21 -12.07 2.94
C PRO A 63 -0.71 -11.78 1.52
N THR A 64 -0.93 -12.70 0.56
CA THR A 64 -0.38 -12.59 -0.82
C THR A 64 -0.94 -11.42 -1.61
N HIS A 65 -2.08 -10.86 -1.18
CA HIS A 65 -2.62 -9.64 -1.75
C HIS A 65 -1.62 -8.49 -1.62
N PHE A 66 -1.08 -8.24 -0.42
CA PHE A 66 -0.18 -7.10 -0.18
C PHE A 66 1.26 -7.39 -0.59
N GLU A 67 1.64 -8.66 -0.65
CA GLU A 67 2.87 -9.08 -1.34
C GLU A 67 2.86 -8.63 -2.81
N ARG A 68 1.78 -8.94 -3.55
CA ARG A 68 1.63 -8.51 -4.95
C ARG A 68 1.60 -6.99 -5.10
N VAL A 69 0.95 -6.29 -4.18
CA VAL A 69 0.96 -4.82 -4.18
C VAL A 69 2.39 -4.31 -4.00
N LEU A 70 3.14 -4.83 -3.02
CA LEU A 70 4.52 -4.43 -2.77
C LEU A 70 5.42 -4.67 -3.99
N GLN A 71 5.37 -5.88 -4.56
CA GLN A 71 6.10 -6.21 -5.78
C GLN A 71 5.73 -5.26 -6.94
N GLY A 72 4.43 -4.98 -7.11
CA GLY A 72 3.96 -4.03 -8.11
C GLY A 72 4.50 -2.60 -7.89
N ARG A 73 4.64 -2.13 -6.64
CA ARG A 73 5.23 -0.81 -6.34
C ARG A 73 6.73 -0.74 -6.58
N VAL A 74 7.43 -1.87 -6.49
CA VAL A 74 8.86 -1.97 -6.83
C VAL A 74 9.04 -1.96 -8.34
N GLN A 75 8.26 -2.76 -9.07
CA GLN A 75 8.38 -2.92 -10.53
C GLN A 75 7.82 -1.72 -11.31
N HIS A 76 6.78 -1.07 -10.79
CA HIS A 76 6.11 0.07 -11.42
C HIS A 76 5.98 1.25 -10.45
N PRO A 77 7.05 2.02 -10.22
CA PRO A 77 7.03 3.16 -9.31
C PRO A 77 6.03 4.23 -9.75
N VAL A 78 5.14 4.66 -8.85
CA VAL A 78 4.21 5.77 -9.09
C VAL A 78 4.90 7.09 -8.79
N ARG A 79 4.84 8.02 -9.75
CA ARG A 79 5.38 9.38 -9.65
C ARG A 79 4.30 10.39 -9.99
N LEU A 80 4.46 11.61 -9.50
CA LEU A 80 3.60 12.77 -9.74
C LEU A 80 4.34 13.83 -10.54
#